data_AF-A0ABD0ZRR1-F1
#
_entry.id   AF-A0ABD0ZRR1-F1
#
_cell.length_a   1.000
_cell.length_b   1.000
_cell.length_c   1.000
_cell.angle_alpha   90.00
_cell.angle_beta   90.00
_cell.angle_gamma   90.00
#
_symmetry.space_group_name_H-M   'P 1'
#
loop_
_entity.id
_entity.type
_entity.pdbx_description
1 polymer ?
#
loop_
_entity_poly.entity_id
_entity_poly.type
_entity_poly.pdbx_seq_one_letter_code
_entity_poly.pdbx_strand_id
1 'polypeptide(L)'
;MGASFSVPSYSASFTNSTTVSPPPSPPSSPSRTNPKSNGEERPRFFDAKVKNKCWSNADVVPGRHPERWRKDAAGNIVCKRFGNCNGCLCFEYDHIVPYSKGGESTAENCQILQTRVNRLKSAQENVDATTLKGYSCDLQFTDKELDVIEMAVYGDVLRAGKECRCKTVAELLGQYKSKDGKAACELPS
;
A
#
# COMPACT_ATOMS: atom_id res chain seq x y z
N MET A 1 -31.46 -44.22 -10.71
CA MET A 1 -32.18 -42.94 -10.83
C MET A 1 -31.14 -41.84 -10.66
N GLY A 2 -30.65 -41.30 -11.77
CA GLY A 2 -29.60 -40.27 -11.79
C GLY A 2 -30.21 -38.89 -11.94
N ALA A 3 -29.59 -37.89 -11.33
CA ALA A 3 -29.86 -36.47 -11.59
C ALA A 3 -28.58 -35.85 -12.18
N SER A 4 -28.59 -35.68 -13.50
CA SER A 4 -27.61 -34.85 -14.21
C SER A 4 -28.00 -33.39 -14.02
N PHE A 5 -27.08 -32.58 -13.49
CA PHE A 5 -27.22 -31.13 -13.46
C PHE A 5 -26.57 -30.54 -14.70
N SER A 6 -27.37 -29.93 -15.57
CA SER A 6 -26.96 -29.17 -16.74
C SER A 6 -26.59 -27.73 -16.36
N VAL A 7 -25.45 -27.26 -16.85
CA VAL A 7 -24.98 -25.87 -16.69
C VAL A 7 -25.54 -25.03 -17.85
N PRO A 8 -26.12 -23.83 -17.64
CA PRO A 8 -26.56 -22.98 -18.74
C PRO A 8 -25.35 -22.32 -19.41
N SER A 9 -25.24 -22.49 -20.73
CA SER A 9 -24.34 -21.73 -21.60
C SER A 9 -25.01 -20.39 -21.91
N TYR A 10 -24.41 -19.29 -21.47
CA TYR A 10 -24.81 -17.95 -21.89
C TYR A 10 -24.08 -17.60 -23.19
N SER A 11 -24.80 -17.58 -24.30
CA SER A 11 -24.37 -17.01 -25.58
C SER A 11 -24.64 -15.51 -25.58
N ALA A 12 -23.57 -14.70 -25.50
CA ALA A 12 -23.66 -13.27 -25.73
C ALA A 12 -23.65 -12.99 -27.24
N SER A 13 -24.77 -12.50 -27.77
CA SER A 13 -24.88 -12.03 -29.15
C SER A 13 -24.23 -10.65 -29.27
N PHE A 14 -23.14 -10.53 -30.02
CA PHE A 14 -22.55 -9.24 -30.37
C PHE A 14 -23.33 -8.62 -31.53
N THR A 15 -24.08 -7.55 -31.26
CA THR A 15 -24.66 -6.71 -32.30
C THR A 15 -23.62 -5.73 -32.84
N ASN A 16 -23.54 -5.67 -34.16
CA ASN A 16 -22.57 -4.92 -34.95
C ASN A 16 -22.85 -3.41 -34.84
N SER A 17 -21.96 -2.66 -34.20
CA SER A 17 -22.02 -1.19 -34.17
C SER A 17 -21.15 -0.58 -35.27
N THR A 18 -21.79 0.27 -36.06
CA THR A 18 -21.25 1.09 -37.15
C THR A 18 -19.98 1.84 -36.77
N THR A 19 -18.95 1.69 -37.62
CA THR A 19 -17.69 2.43 -37.58
C THR A 19 -17.93 3.91 -37.88
N VAL A 20 -17.69 4.79 -36.90
CA VAL A 20 -17.51 6.23 -37.12
C VAL A 20 -16.06 6.56 -36.81
N SER A 21 -15.33 7.04 -37.82
CA SER A 21 -13.93 7.47 -37.67
C SER A 21 -13.82 8.68 -36.71
N PRO A 22 -12.80 8.73 -35.84
CA PRO A 22 -12.58 9.90 -34.98
C PRO A 22 -12.10 11.10 -35.82
N PRO A 23 -12.48 12.34 -35.44
CA PRO A 23 -11.99 13.54 -36.09
C PRO A 23 -10.48 13.77 -35.81
N PRO A 24 -9.76 14.45 -36.72
CA PRO A 24 -8.34 14.74 -36.53
C PRO A 24 -8.11 15.68 -35.34
N SER A 25 -7.07 15.38 -34.56
CA SER A 25 -6.63 16.17 -33.40
C SER A 25 -6.27 17.61 -33.80
N PRO A 26 -6.60 18.62 -32.97
CA PRO A 26 -6.19 20.00 -33.22
C PRO A 26 -4.67 20.16 -33.11
N PRO A 27 -4.06 21.11 -33.85
CA PRO A 27 -2.62 21.34 -33.81
C PRO A 27 -2.17 21.82 -32.43
N SER A 28 -1.10 21.20 -31.93
CA SER A 28 -0.46 21.53 -30.66
C SER A 28 -0.09 23.01 -30.58
N SER A 29 -0.69 23.74 -29.64
CA SER A 29 -0.30 25.11 -29.32
C SER A 29 1.20 25.19 -29.02
N PRO A 30 1.91 26.24 -29.48
CA PRO A 30 3.35 26.34 -29.30
C PRO A 30 3.69 26.40 -27.81
N SER A 31 4.53 25.44 -27.40
CA SER A 31 5.25 25.43 -26.13
C SER A 31 5.81 26.83 -25.86
N ARG A 32 5.28 27.50 -24.83
CA ARG A 32 5.95 28.65 -24.23
C ARG A 32 7.26 28.14 -23.68
N THR A 33 8.34 28.39 -24.42
CA THR A 33 9.71 28.22 -23.95
C THR A 33 9.94 29.14 -22.77
N ASN A 34 9.77 28.60 -21.56
CA ASN A 34 10.23 29.28 -20.36
C ASN A 34 11.76 29.38 -20.42
N PRO A 35 12.36 30.56 -20.19
CA PRO A 35 13.80 30.70 -20.21
C PRO A 35 14.40 29.86 -19.09
N LYS A 36 15.50 29.16 -19.43
CA LYS A 36 16.30 28.31 -18.54
C LYS A 36 16.51 28.98 -17.18
N SER A 37 15.81 28.52 -16.14
CA SER A 37 16.19 28.81 -14.77
C SER A 37 17.44 28.00 -14.47
N ASN A 38 18.55 28.71 -14.30
CA ASN A 38 19.85 28.15 -13.96
C ASN A 38 19.93 27.82 -12.45
N GLY A 39 18.89 27.16 -11.93
CA GLY A 39 18.79 26.67 -10.56
C GLY A 39 18.28 25.25 -10.60
N GLU A 40 18.99 24.32 -9.96
CA GLU A 40 18.56 22.94 -9.84
C GLU A 40 17.16 22.91 -9.21
N GLU A 41 16.14 22.54 -10.00
CA GLU A 41 14.77 22.46 -9.52
C GLU A 41 14.69 21.37 -8.45
N ARG A 42 14.37 21.75 -7.21
CA ARG A 42 14.32 20.80 -6.09
C ARG A 42 13.31 19.68 -6.39
N PRO A 43 13.68 18.40 -6.22
CA PRO A 43 12.82 17.29 -6.59
C PRO A 43 11.57 17.28 -5.71
N ARG A 44 10.39 17.15 -6.35
CA ARG A 44 9.11 17.05 -5.65
C ARG A 44 8.89 15.72 -4.95
N PHE A 45 9.47 14.64 -5.47
CA PHE A 45 9.23 13.30 -4.97
C PHE A 45 10.45 12.78 -4.20
N PHE A 46 10.18 12.01 -3.15
CA PHE A 46 11.22 11.26 -2.44
C PHE A 46 11.79 10.15 -3.33
N ASP A 47 13.12 10.10 -3.42
CA ASP A 47 13.81 8.98 -4.05
C ASP A 47 13.72 7.68 -3.21
N ALA A 48 14.20 6.57 -3.75
CA ALA A 48 14.13 5.28 -3.07
C ALA A 48 14.94 5.24 -1.76
N LYS A 49 16.09 5.92 -1.70
CA LYS A 49 16.96 5.96 -0.52
C LYS A 49 16.28 6.74 0.60
N VAL A 50 15.68 7.88 0.27
CA VAL A 50 14.90 8.72 1.19
C VAL A 50 13.68 7.95 1.69
N LYS A 51 12.92 7.27 0.82
CA LYS A 51 11.78 6.43 1.22
C LYS A 51 12.17 5.32 2.18
N ASN A 52 13.32 4.67 1.95
CA ASN A 52 13.82 3.62 2.83
C ASN A 52 14.19 4.18 4.21
N LYS A 53 14.91 5.31 4.26
CA LYS A 53 15.27 5.96 5.53
C LYS A 53 14.02 6.47 6.27
N CYS A 54 13.09 7.08 5.56
CA CYS A 54 11.80 7.55 6.09
C CYS A 54 10.99 6.42 6.73
N TRP A 55 10.90 5.25 6.07
CA TRP A 55 10.26 4.07 6.65
C TRP A 55 10.99 3.58 7.91
N SER A 56 12.33 3.54 7.88
CA SER A 56 13.13 3.06 8.99
C SER A 56 13.06 3.97 10.22
N ASN A 57 12.86 5.29 10.01
CA ASN A 57 12.70 6.29 11.07
C ASN A 57 11.33 6.24 11.75
N ALA A 58 10.31 5.69 11.11
CA ALA A 58 8.97 5.60 11.68
C ALA A 58 8.92 4.66 12.89
N ASP A 59 7.97 4.85 13.79
CA ASP A 59 7.85 4.04 14.99
C ASP A 59 7.58 2.56 14.67
N VAL A 60 8.21 1.66 15.44
CA VAL A 60 7.99 0.22 15.31
C VAL A 60 6.66 -0.19 15.94
N VAL A 61 6.01 -1.20 15.35
CA VAL A 61 4.87 -1.87 15.98
C VAL A 61 5.43 -2.95 16.92
N PRO A 62 5.17 -2.88 18.25
CA PRO A 62 5.67 -3.88 19.18
C PRO A 62 5.24 -5.30 18.78
N GLY A 63 6.15 -6.26 18.87
CA GLY A 63 5.87 -7.65 18.52
C GLY A 63 5.70 -7.92 17.02
N ARG A 64 6.05 -6.99 16.13
CA ARG A 64 5.95 -7.14 14.67
C ARG A 64 7.28 -6.91 13.96
N HIS A 65 7.45 -7.49 12.78
CA HIS A 65 8.67 -7.30 11.99
C HIS A 65 8.79 -5.83 11.51
N PRO A 66 9.87 -5.11 11.87
CA PRO A 66 10.00 -3.67 11.62
C PRO A 66 10.16 -3.31 10.12
N GLU A 67 10.53 -4.26 9.28
CA GLU A 67 10.56 -4.03 7.82
C GLU A 67 9.20 -4.20 7.16
N ARG A 68 8.24 -4.88 7.83
CA ARG A 68 6.91 -5.15 7.30
C ARG A 68 5.87 -4.19 7.88
N TRP A 69 6.01 -3.83 9.15
CA TRP A 69 5.04 -3.08 9.91
C TRP A 69 5.67 -1.85 10.57
N ARG A 70 4.97 -0.71 10.50
CA ARG A 70 5.32 0.53 11.19
C ARG A 70 4.07 1.21 11.73
N LYS A 71 4.26 2.13 12.67
CA LYS A 71 3.26 3.13 13.02
C LYS A 71 3.51 4.38 12.20
N ASP A 72 2.45 4.94 11.64
CA ASP A 72 2.50 6.24 10.99
C ASP A 72 2.59 7.38 12.03
N ALA A 73 2.77 8.62 11.58
CA ALA A 73 2.88 9.76 12.50
C ALA A 73 1.59 10.06 13.31
N ALA A 74 0.46 9.45 12.94
CA ALA A 74 -0.79 9.48 13.69
C ALA A 74 -0.97 8.23 14.59
N GLY A 75 0.06 7.38 14.71
CA GLY A 75 0.03 6.16 15.52
C GLY A 75 -0.79 5.01 14.92
N ASN A 76 -1.14 5.05 13.64
CA ASN A 76 -1.84 3.97 12.95
C ASN A 76 -0.87 2.90 12.46
N ILE A 77 -1.27 1.64 12.54
CA ILE A 77 -0.49 0.53 11.98
C ILE A 77 -0.59 0.57 10.46
N VAL A 78 0.55 0.49 9.76
CA VAL A 78 0.62 0.41 8.30
C VAL A 78 1.58 -0.70 7.87
N CYS A 79 1.33 -1.27 6.69
CA CYS A 79 2.11 -2.38 6.12
C CYS A 79 2.94 -1.92 4.92
N LYS A 80 4.22 -2.31 4.84
CA LYS A 80 5.15 -1.91 3.78
C LYS A 80 4.65 -2.28 2.38
N ARG A 81 3.94 -3.40 2.25
CA ARG A 81 3.38 -3.89 0.98
C ARG A 81 2.14 -3.11 0.54
N PHE A 82 1.51 -2.37 1.44
CA PHE A 82 0.32 -1.55 1.17
C PHE A 82 0.67 -0.08 0.91
N GLY A 83 1.69 0.15 0.07
CA GLY A 83 1.98 1.51 -0.42
C GLY A 83 1.00 1.93 -1.50
N ASN A 84 0.51 3.17 -1.44
CA ASN A 84 -0.34 3.79 -2.47
C ASN A 84 -1.68 3.07 -2.72
N CYS A 85 -2.39 2.67 -1.66
CA CYS A 85 -3.73 2.08 -1.72
C CYS A 85 -4.69 2.73 -0.71
N ASN A 86 -5.98 2.35 -0.71
CA ASN A 86 -7.02 3.06 0.06
C ASN A 86 -7.46 2.38 1.37
N GLY A 87 -6.93 1.20 1.68
CA GLY A 87 -7.27 0.43 2.88
C GLY A 87 -6.69 1.03 4.18
N CYS A 88 -7.16 0.53 5.32
CA CYS A 88 -6.77 1.06 6.64
C CYS A 88 -5.33 0.76 7.07
N LEU A 89 -4.66 -0.18 6.39
CA LEU A 89 -3.24 -0.47 6.57
C LEU A 89 -2.38 0.14 5.45
N CYS A 90 -3.01 0.85 4.51
CA CYS A 90 -2.32 1.50 3.39
C CYS A 90 -1.70 2.82 3.82
N PHE A 91 -0.55 3.13 3.22
CA PHE A 91 0.17 4.36 3.51
C PHE A 91 0.69 5.04 2.25
N GLU A 92 1.00 6.31 2.40
CA GLU A 92 1.73 7.13 1.44
C GLU A 92 2.91 7.81 2.18
N TYR A 93 3.95 8.18 1.42
CA TYR A 93 5.02 9.04 1.94
C TYR A 93 4.57 10.50 1.81
N ASP A 94 4.66 11.23 2.90
CA ASP A 94 4.21 12.61 3.03
C ASP A 94 5.36 13.53 3.45
N HIS A 95 5.28 14.78 3.00
CA HIS A 95 6.16 15.83 3.47
C HIS A 95 5.59 16.43 4.77
N ILE A 96 6.38 16.43 5.85
CA ILE A 96 6.00 17.05 7.13
C ILE A 96 5.68 18.53 6.88
N VAL A 97 6.63 19.27 6.29
CA VAL A 97 6.41 20.58 5.67
C VAL A 97 6.06 20.36 4.20
N PRO A 98 4.86 20.72 3.72
CA PRO A 98 4.45 20.46 2.34
C PRO A 98 5.41 21.02 1.30
N TYR A 99 5.61 20.28 0.20
CA TYR A 99 6.44 20.75 -0.90
C TYR A 99 6.00 22.13 -1.42
N SER A 100 4.69 22.37 -1.54
CA SER A 100 4.13 23.66 -1.99
C SER A 100 4.47 24.84 -1.08
N LYS A 101 4.97 24.58 0.12
CA LYS A 101 5.33 25.56 1.13
C LYS A 101 6.84 25.59 1.41
N GLY A 102 7.63 25.03 0.51
CA GLY A 102 9.10 25.06 0.57
C GLY A 102 9.74 23.82 1.19
N GLY A 103 8.97 22.85 1.68
CA GLY A 103 9.55 21.64 2.27
C GLY A 103 10.30 20.77 1.26
N GLU A 104 11.54 20.41 1.58
CA GLU A 104 12.40 19.61 0.72
C GLU A 104 12.06 18.11 0.76
N SER A 105 12.41 17.37 -0.29
CA SER A 105 12.19 15.92 -0.37
C SER A 105 13.33 15.13 0.30
N THR A 106 13.61 15.43 1.57
CA THR A 106 14.64 14.78 2.38
C THR A 106 14.05 13.74 3.33
N ALA A 107 14.89 12.91 3.94
CA ALA A 107 14.41 11.90 4.89
C ALA A 107 13.91 12.50 6.19
N GLU A 108 14.44 13.66 6.56
CA GLU A 108 14.13 14.42 7.76
C GLU A 108 12.78 15.14 7.63
N ASN A 109 12.39 15.52 6.41
CA ASN A 109 11.08 16.10 6.11
C ASN A 109 10.06 15.04 5.62
N CYS A 110 10.42 13.76 5.65
CA CYS A 110 9.54 12.68 5.23
C CYS A 110 8.89 12.00 6.45
N GLN A 111 7.59 11.77 6.35
CA GLN A 111 6.86 10.88 7.24
C GLN A 111 6.02 9.89 6.44
N ILE A 112 5.65 8.77 7.05
CA ILE A 112 4.61 7.90 6.51
C ILE A 112 3.29 8.27 7.18
N LEU A 113 2.22 8.28 6.39
CA LEU A 113 0.85 8.52 6.85
C LEU A 113 -0.08 7.50 6.21
N GLN A 114 -1.05 6.99 6.97
CA GLN A 114 -2.16 6.25 6.41
C GLN A 114 -2.77 7.07 5.27
N THR A 115 -3.04 6.43 4.13
CA THR A 115 -3.41 7.16 2.89
C THR A 115 -4.60 8.11 3.08
N ARG A 116 -5.59 7.73 3.88
CA ARG A 116 -6.72 8.62 4.22
C ARG A 116 -6.26 9.85 5.03
N VAL A 117 -5.43 9.63 6.06
CA VAL A 117 -4.85 10.69 6.88
C VAL A 117 -4.04 11.65 6.02
N ASN A 118 -3.22 11.13 5.11
CA ASN A 118 -2.43 11.96 4.18
C ASN A 118 -3.33 12.85 3.31
N ARG A 119 -4.38 12.28 2.72
CA ARG A 119 -5.30 13.03 1.85
C ARG A 119 -6.06 14.12 2.58
N LEU A 120 -6.44 13.89 3.84
CA LEU A 120 -7.12 14.87 4.68
C LEU A 120 -6.15 15.95 5.21
N LYS A 121 -4.91 15.58 5.56
CA LYS A 121 -3.84 16.55 5.88
C LYS A 121 -3.59 17.49 4.71
N SER A 122 -3.46 16.95 3.49
CA SER A 122 -3.20 17.74 2.27
C SER A 122 -2.00 18.69 2.46
N ALA A 123 -2.12 19.96 2.08
CA ALA A 123 -1.07 20.99 2.25
C ALA A 123 -1.14 21.75 3.59
N GLN A 124 -1.87 21.23 4.59
CA GLN A 124 -1.89 21.84 5.91
C GLN A 124 -0.52 21.68 6.61
N GLU A 125 -0.10 22.73 7.32
CA GLU A 125 1.11 22.72 8.14
C GLU A 125 0.75 22.62 9.61
N ASN A 126 1.69 22.13 10.43
CA ASN A 126 1.58 22.11 11.88
C ASN A 126 0.29 21.42 12.38
N VAL A 127 -0.19 20.42 11.62
CA VAL A 127 -1.32 19.58 12.03
C VAL A 127 -0.82 18.67 13.14
N ASP A 128 -1.40 18.80 14.33
CA ASP A 128 -1.00 18.02 15.49
C ASP A 128 -1.43 16.54 15.36
N ALA A 129 -0.80 15.67 16.15
CA ALA A 129 -1.05 14.23 16.11
C ALA A 129 -2.49 13.85 16.48
N THR A 130 -3.19 14.63 17.32
CA THR A 130 -4.60 14.40 17.69
C THR A 130 -5.50 14.66 16.50
N THR A 131 -5.27 15.76 15.78
CA THR A 131 -5.99 16.08 14.55
C THR A 131 -5.73 15.04 13.48
N LEU A 132 -4.47 14.62 13.27
CA LEU A 132 -4.14 13.54 12.33
C LEU A 132 -4.82 12.21 12.73
N LYS A 133 -4.87 11.89 14.02
CA LYS A 133 -5.57 10.70 14.52
C LYS A 133 -7.06 10.74 14.23
N GLY A 134 -7.69 11.93 14.25
CA GLY A 134 -9.09 12.11 13.88
C GLY A 134 -9.41 11.77 12.41
N TYR A 135 -8.39 11.73 11.54
CA TYR A 135 -8.54 11.36 10.13
C TYR A 135 -8.32 9.86 9.86
N SER A 136 -7.92 9.10 10.90
CA SER A 136 -7.62 7.68 10.79
C SER A 136 -8.85 6.84 10.48
N CYS A 137 -8.64 5.64 9.94
CA CYS A 137 -9.64 4.58 10.04
C CYS A 137 -9.99 4.26 11.49
N ASP A 138 -11.29 4.12 11.76
CA ASP A 138 -11.82 3.51 12.97
C ASP A 138 -11.91 1.98 12.83
N LEU A 139 -10.79 1.36 12.47
CA LEU A 139 -10.64 -0.10 12.40
C LEU A 139 -9.37 -0.49 13.12
N GLN A 140 -9.53 -1.28 14.18
CA GLN A 140 -8.41 -1.79 14.98
C GLN A 140 -8.16 -3.24 14.63
N PHE A 141 -6.88 -3.62 14.59
CA PHE A 141 -6.46 -4.97 14.28
C PHE A 141 -5.82 -5.59 15.51
N THR A 142 -6.30 -6.77 15.87
CA THR A 142 -5.66 -7.67 16.83
C THR A 142 -4.43 -8.31 16.21
N ASP A 143 -3.59 -8.92 17.06
CA ASP A 143 -2.43 -9.64 16.56
C ASP A 143 -2.80 -10.83 15.65
N LYS A 144 -3.95 -11.47 15.89
CA LYS A 144 -4.44 -12.58 15.05
C LYS A 144 -4.82 -12.08 13.66
N GLU A 145 -5.49 -10.93 13.57
CA GLU A 145 -5.89 -10.35 12.27
C GLU A 145 -4.67 -9.85 11.49
N LEU A 146 -3.70 -9.23 12.16
CA LEU A 146 -2.45 -8.85 11.52
C LEU A 146 -1.66 -10.07 11.04
N ASP A 147 -1.66 -11.19 11.79
CA ASP A 147 -1.06 -12.45 11.32
C ASP A 147 -1.72 -12.93 10.02
N VAL A 148 -3.06 -12.92 9.94
CA VAL A 148 -3.80 -13.32 8.73
C VAL A 148 -3.48 -12.42 7.54
N ILE A 149 -3.39 -11.11 7.76
CA ILE A 149 -3.01 -10.17 6.71
C ILE A 149 -1.56 -10.40 6.27
N GLU A 150 -0.64 -10.66 7.20
CA GLU A 150 0.76 -10.96 6.89
C GLU A 150 0.87 -12.24 6.06
N MET A 151 0.13 -13.28 6.44
CA MET A 151 0.00 -14.52 5.67
C MET A 151 -0.48 -14.26 4.24
N ALA A 152 -1.52 -13.45 4.07
CA ALA A 152 -2.08 -13.16 2.76
C ALA A 152 -1.12 -12.36 1.86
N VAL A 153 -0.29 -11.49 2.45
CA VAL A 153 0.52 -10.51 1.72
C VAL A 153 1.97 -10.96 1.52
N TYR A 154 2.54 -11.69 2.47
CA TYR A 154 3.91 -12.18 2.44
C TYR A 154 4.01 -13.71 2.27
N GLY A 155 2.93 -14.44 2.54
CA GLY A 155 2.93 -15.91 2.51
C GLY A 155 3.47 -16.54 3.79
N ASP A 156 3.81 -15.75 4.80
CA ASP A 156 4.39 -16.17 6.06
C ASP A 156 4.04 -15.17 7.18
N VAL A 157 4.28 -15.57 8.43
CA VAL A 157 4.26 -14.66 9.58
C VAL A 157 5.65 -14.67 10.17
N LEU A 158 6.20 -13.48 10.44
CA LEU A 158 7.52 -13.35 11.05
C LEU A 158 7.43 -12.40 12.25
N ARG A 159 7.39 -12.96 13.47
CA ARG A 159 7.47 -12.19 14.70
C ARG A 159 8.02 -13.00 15.87
N ALA A 160 8.37 -12.31 16.96
CA ALA A 160 8.84 -12.95 18.18
C ALA A 160 7.84 -14.03 18.65
N GLY A 161 8.33 -15.26 18.82
CA GLY A 161 7.52 -16.41 19.24
C GLY A 161 6.61 -17.01 18.17
N LYS A 162 6.58 -16.48 16.93
CA LYS A 162 5.80 -17.06 15.82
C LYS A 162 6.47 -16.79 14.49
N GLU A 163 7.10 -17.82 13.94
CA GLU A 163 7.59 -17.86 12.57
C GLU A 163 6.96 -19.05 11.84
N CYS A 164 6.22 -18.79 10.76
CA CYS A 164 5.49 -19.83 10.05
C CYS A 164 5.29 -19.47 8.58
N ARG A 165 4.99 -20.47 7.74
CA ARG A 165 4.73 -20.31 6.30
C ARG A 165 3.33 -20.84 5.94
N CYS A 166 2.68 -20.20 4.97
CA CYS A 166 1.48 -20.74 4.34
C CYS A 166 1.82 -22.00 3.52
N LYS A 167 1.05 -23.06 3.74
CA LYS A 167 1.16 -24.31 2.96
C LYS A 167 0.50 -24.15 1.60
N THR A 168 1.02 -24.87 0.62
CA THR A 168 0.31 -25.12 -0.65
C THR A 168 -0.83 -26.11 -0.44
N VAL A 169 -1.79 -26.12 -1.37
CA VAL A 169 -2.88 -27.11 -1.36
C VAL A 169 -2.34 -28.55 -1.45
N ALA A 170 -1.28 -28.78 -2.23
CA ALA A 170 -0.65 -30.11 -2.32
C ALA A 170 -0.03 -30.59 -0.99
N GLU A 171 0.55 -29.68 -0.20
CA GLU A 171 1.04 -30.00 1.15
C GLU A 171 -0.11 -30.33 2.11
N LEU A 172 -1.23 -29.62 2.00
CA LEU A 172 -2.42 -29.89 2.80
C LEU A 172 -3.05 -31.25 2.42
N LEU A 173 -3.03 -31.63 1.15
CA LEU A 173 -3.51 -32.92 0.65
C LEU A 173 -2.51 -34.07 0.85
N GLY A 174 -1.32 -33.80 1.42
CA GLY A 174 -0.27 -34.80 1.60
C GLY A 174 0.41 -35.27 0.30
N GLN A 175 0.12 -34.62 -0.83
CA GLN A 175 0.66 -34.95 -2.15
C GLN A 175 2.09 -34.44 -2.34
N TYR A 176 2.50 -33.46 -1.53
CA TYR A 176 3.83 -32.86 -1.57
C TYR A 176 4.36 -32.61 -0.16
N LYS A 177 5.65 -32.89 0.06
CA LYS A 177 6.36 -32.52 1.29
C LYS A 177 7.38 -31.44 0.96
N SER A 178 7.20 -30.26 1.56
CA SER A 178 8.16 -29.17 1.40
C SER A 178 9.53 -29.54 1.99
N LYS A 179 10.58 -29.01 1.37
CA LYS A 179 11.95 -29.04 1.90
C LYS A 179 12.21 -27.90 2.89
N ASP A 180 11.30 -26.93 2.95
CA ASP A 180 11.33 -25.83 3.91
C ASP A 180 11.00 -26.37 5.31
N GLY A 181 11.91 -26.17 6.27
CA GLY A 181 11.75 -26.62 7.65
C GLY A 181 10.84 -25.72 8.50
N LYS A 182 10.33 -24.61 7.94
CA LYS A 182 9.43 -23.70 8.65
C LYS A 182 8.08 -24.36 8.96
N ALA A 183 7.58 -24.09 10.16
CA ALA A 183 6.27 -24.56 10.60
C ALA A 183 5.14 -23.99 9.72
N ALA A 184 4.03 -24.71 9.64
CA ALA A 184 2.84 -24.24 8.95
C ALA A 184 2.17 -23.11 9.75
N CYS A 185 1.69 -22.08 9.07
CA CYS A 185 0.82 -21.11 9.73
C CYS A 185 -0.54 -21.73 10.01
N GLU A 186 -0.99 -21.59 11.25
CA GLU A 186 -2.35 -21.91 11.65
C GLU A 186 -3.22 -20.66 11.53
N LEU A 187 -4.37 -20.81 10.86
CA LEU A 187 -5.38 -19.78 10.85
C LEU A 187 -5.96 -19.65 12.26
N PRO A 188 -6.21 -18.42 12.74
CA PRO A 188 -6.88 -18.23 14.01
C PRO A 188 -8.29 -18.86 13.94
N SER A 189 -8.58 -19.72 14.92
CA SER A 189 -9.92 -20.26 15.19
C SER A 189 -10.81 -19.26 15.92
#